data_AF-A0A974WUW8-F1
#
_entry.id   AF-A0A974WUW8-F1
#
_cell.length_a   1.000
_cell.length_b   1.000
_cell.length_c   1.000
_cell.angle_alpha   90.00
_cell.angle_beta   90.00
_cell.angle_gamma   90.00
#
_symmetry.space_group_name_H-M   'P 1'
#
loop_
_entity.id
_entity.type
_entity.pdbx_description
1 polymer ?
#
loop_
_entity_poly.entity_id
_entity_poly.type
_entity_poly.pdbx_seq_one_letter_code
_entity_poly.pdbx_strand_id
1 'polypeptide(L)'
;MDEWYVNDNNITPSKVKKYFKNYKEEAESTFANLEKLRDALSSGVSFSQAVQNYSFLRSEKKHVYRIGNQSSDNAHETRLYICVEEEQKIIYLLDLGDKNTQKIDINNSHKKAGKILA
;
A
#
# COMPACT_ATOMS: atom_id res chain seq x y z
N MET A 1 -20.41 3.30 11.65
CA MET A 1 -19.49 3.45 10.51
C MET A 1 -18.97 2.07 10.21
N ASP A 2 -18.98 1.67 8.95
CA ASP A 2 -18.44 0.36 8.57
C ASP A 2 -16.92 0.46 8.51
N GLU A 3 -16.25 -0.34 9.33
CA GLU A 3 -14.81 -0.28 9.52
C GLU A 3 -14.09 -1.03 8.39
N TRP A 4 -13.16 -0.35 7.70
CA TRP A 4 -12.28 -1.00 6.73
C TRP A 4 -11.16 -1.75 7.44
N TYR A 5 -10.96 -3.02 7.07
CA TYR A 5 -9.94 -3.87 7.67
C TYR A 5 -8.63 -3.83 6.87
N VAL A 6 -7.49 -3.79 7.57
CA VAL A 6 -6.17 -3.94 6.96
C VAL A 6 -5.66 -5.35 7.22
N ASN A 7 -5.44 -6.12 6.15
CA ASN A 7 -4.93 -7.48 6.21
C ASN A 7 -3.45 -7.52 5.83
N ASP A 8 -2.60 -7.84 6.78
CA ASP A 8 -1.14 -7.86 6.63
C ASP A 8 -0.54 -9.26 6.40
N ASN A 9 -1.37 -10.31 6.33
CA ASN A 9 -0.90 -11.70 6.19
C ASN A 9 -0.07 -11.96 4.91
N ASN A 10 -0.15 -11.06 3.93
CA ASN A 10 0.51 -11.20 2.64
C ASN A 10 1.83 -10.42 2.54
N ILE A 11 2.12 -9.49 3.46
CA ILE A 11 3.36 -8.72 3.46
C ILE A 11 4.48 -9.50 4.15
N THR A 12 5.74 -9.28 3.74
CA THR A 12 6.88 -9.98 4.34
C THR A 12 7.36 -9.27 5.62
N PRO A 13 7.21 -9.85 6.83
CA PRO A 13 7.51 -9.13 8.07
C PRO A 13 8.97 -8.70 8.21
N SER A 14 9.91 -9.51 7.70
CA SER A 14 11.34 -9.18 7.72
C SER A 14 11.68 -7.98 6.83
N LYS A 15 10.97 -7.80 5.71
CA LYS A 15 11.09 -6.59 4.88
C LYS A 15 10.58 -5.38 5.65
N VAL A 16 9.37 -5.46 6.23
CA VAL A 16 8.82 -4.37 7.06
C VAL A 16 9.81 -3.94 8.14
N LYS A 17 10.33 -4.90 8.92
CA LYS A 17 11.34 -4.64 9.95
C LYS A 17 12.61 -3.98 9.40
N LYS A 18 13.09 -4.41 8.22
CA LYS A 18 14.27 -3.82 7.56
C LYS A 18 14.03 -2.34 7.22
N TYR A 19 12.86 -2.00 6.64
CA TYR A 19 12.55 -0.63 6.27
C TYR A 19 12.37 0.27 7.50
N PHE A 20 11.66 -0.18 8.53
CA PHE A 20 11.57 0.59 9.79
C PHE A 20 12.92 0.78 10.48
N LYS A 21 13.87 -0.15 10.30
CA LYS A 21 15.22 -0.02 10.84
C LYS A 21 16.08 0.99 10.07
N ASN A 22 16.03 0.95 8.74
CA ASN A 22 16.98 1.68 7.89
C ASN A 22 16.42 3.01 7.35
N TYR A 23 15.10 3.11 7.19
CA TYR A 23 14.36 4.21 6.57
C TYR A 23 13.12 4.50 7.39
N LYS A 24 13.33 4.78 8.69
CA LYS A 24 12.26 4.85 9.69
C LYS A 24 11.20 5.87 9.30
N GLU A 25 11.61 7.10 8.97
CA GLU A 25 10.71 8.21 8.66
C GLU A 25 9.89 7.94 7.39
N GLU A 26 10.51 7.37 6.36
CA GLU A 26 9.81 7.02 5.12
C GLU A 26 8.86 5.85 5.31
N ALA A 27 9.24 4.84 6.11
CA ALA A 27 8.34 3.76 6.49
C ALA A 27 7.14 4.31 7.28
N GLU A 28 7.37 5.10 8.33
CA GLU A 28 6.31 5.73 9.12
C GLU A 28 5.39 6.60 8.25
N SER A 29 5.94 7.42 7.36
CA SER A 29 5.17 8.22 6.41
C SER A 29 4.33 7.37 5.45
N THR A 30 4.89 6.25 4.95
CA THR A 30 4.16 5.32 4.09
C THR A 30 2.97 4.70 4.81
N PHE A 31 3.16 4.21 6.04
CA PHE A 31 2.09 3.62 6.83
C PHE A 31 1.08 4.68 7.32
N ALA A 32 1.50 5.90 7.59
CA ALA A 32 0.57 7.00 7.87
C ALA A 32 -0.33 7.31 6.66
N ASN A 33 0.18 7.18 5.43
CA ASN A 33 -0.64 7.33 4.23
C ASN A 33 -1.60 6.14 4.01
N LEU A 34 -1.25 4.93 4.45
CA LEU A 34 -2.18 3.79 4.51
C LEU A 34 -3.34 4.07 5.48
N GLU A 35 -3.05 4.60 6.67
CA GLU A 35 -4.09 4.96 7.64
C GLU A 35 -5.01 6.05 7.08
N LYS A 36 -4.47 7.09 6.42
CA LYS A 36 -5.28 8.11 5.73
C LYS A 36 -6.21 7.50 4.68
N LEU A 37 -5.74 6.52 3.91
CA LEU A 37 -6.58 5.81 2.96
C LEU A 37 -7.70 5.06 3.69
N ARG A 38 -7.38 4.27 4.72
CA ARG A 38 -8.39 3.52 5.49
C ARG A 38 -9.45 4.44 6.08
N ASP A 39 -9.05 5.57 6.67
CA ASP A 39 -9.95 6.53 7.28
C ASP A 39 -10.86 7.19 6.23
N ALA A 40 -10.32 7.54 5.06
CA ALA A 40 -11.10 8.05 3.94
C ALA A 40 -12.16 7.05 3.48
N LEU A 41 -11.76 5.79 3.27
CA LEU A 41 -12.69 4.74 2.86
C LEU A 41 -13.76 4.48 3.93
N SER A 42 -13.40 4.52 5.21
CA SER A 42 -14.32 4.36 6.34
C SER A 42 -15.30 5.52 6.49
N SER A 43 -14.93 6.71 6.01
CA SER A 43 -15.82 7.87 5.92
C SER A 43 -16.76 7.86 4.70
N GLY A 44 -16.67 6.83 3.86
CA GLY A 44 -17.54 6.66 2.68
C GLY A 44 -16.95 7.18 1.37
N VAL A 45 -15.68 7.60 1.35
CA VAL A 45 -14.99 7.89 0.09
C VAL A 45 -14.82 6.58 -0.69
N SER A 46 -15.25 6.55 -1.95
CA SER A 46 -15.01 5.36 -2.79
C SER A 46 -13.51 5.21 -3.09
N PHE A 47 -13.03 3.97 -3.27
CA PHE A 47 -11.62 3.75 -3.55
C PHE A 47 -11.19 4.37 -4.89
N SER A 48 -12.06 4.36 -5.89
CA SER A 48 -11.92 5.13 -7.14
C SER A 48 -11.60 6.61 -6.90
N GLN A 49 -12.37 7.29 -6.04
CA GLN A 49 -12.13 8.69 -5.69
C GLN A 49 -10.80 8.87 -4.93
N ALA A 50 -10.47 7.95 -4.02
CA ALA A 50 -9.20 7.99 -3.29
C ALA A 50 -8.00 7.90 -4.25
N VAL A 51 -8.04 7.03 -5.26
CA VAL A 51 -6.99 6.89 -6.29
C VAL A 51 -6.83 8.17 -7.11
N GLN A 52 -7.90 8.92 -7.37
CA GLN A 52 -7.85 10.18 -8.10
C GLN A 52 -7.30 11.33 -7.24
N ASN A 53 -7.65 11.36 -5.96
CA ASN A 53 -7.39 12.50 -5.08
C ASN A 53 -6.07 12.40 -4.31
N TYR A 54 -5.57 11.19 -4.06
CA TYR A 54 -4.34 10.99 -3.27
C TYR A 54 -3.13 10.73 -4.16
N SER A 55 -2.23 11.72 -4.22
CA SER A 55 -0.99 11.65 -5.00
C SER A 55 -0.04 10.53 -4.57
N PHE A 56 -0.12 10.12 -3.30
CA PHE A 56 0.65 9.00 -2.74
C PHE A 56 0.13 7.63 -3.18
N LEU A 57 -1.12 7.54 -3.67
CA LEU A 57 -1.77 6.30 -4.09
C LEU A 57 -1.74 6.21 -5.63
N ARG A 58 -0.98 5.28 -6.17
CA ARG A 58 -0.81 5.12 -7.63
C ARG A 58 -1.15 3.70 -8.07
N SER A 59 -1.80 3.55 -9.21
CA SER A 59 -2.06 2.23 -9.80
C SER A 59 -0.79 1.64 -10.42
N GLU A 60 -0.55 0.35 -10.17
CA GLU A 60 0.46 -0.48 -10.83
C GLU A 60 -0.20 -1.46 -11.83
N LYS A 61 -1.36 -1.04 -12.36
CA LYS A 61 -2.30 -1.77 -13.23
C LYS A 61 -3.10 -2.85 -12.49
N LYS A 62 -4.20 -3.29 -13.12
CA LYS A 62 -5.12 -4.31 -12.59
C LYS A 62 -5.55 -3.94 -11.15
N HIS A 63 -5.49 -4.89 -10.22
CA HIS A 63 -5.89 -4.73 -8.82
C HIS A 63 -4.74 -4.35 -7.89
N VAL A 64 -3.57 -3.96 -8.41
CA VAL A 64 -2.40 -3.60 -7.60
C VAL A 64 -2.21 -2.10 -7.60
N TYR A 65 -2.04 -1.55 -6.40
CA TYR A 65 -1.75 -0.15 -6.17
C TYR A 65 -0.53 -0.03 -5.26
N ARG A 66 0.13 1.13 -5.29
CA ARG A 66 1.21 1.47 -4.37
C ARG A 66 0.88 2.72 -3.58
N ILE A 67 1.26 2.71 -2.31
CA ILE A 67 1.31 3.85 -1.40
C ILE A 67 2.77 4.25 -1.23
N GLY A 68 3.08 5.51 -1.56
CA GLY A 68 4.41 6.08 -1.33
C GLY A 68 4.51 6.87 -0.02
N ASN A 69 5.74 7.07 0.46
CA ASN A 69 6.03 8.06 1.50
C ASN A 69 5.89 9.50 0.98
N GLN A 70 5.78 10.47 1.90
CA GLN A 70 6.03 11.86 1.56
C GLN A 70 7.50 12.03 1.17
N SER A 71 7.74 12.59 -0.01
CA SER A 71 9.07 12.82 -0.57
C SER A 71 9.61 14.19 -0.12
N SER A 72 10.75 14.18 0.60
CA SER A 72 11.71 15.29 0.59
C SER A 72 12.76 15.02 -0.51
N ASP A 73 13.53 16.03 -0.92
CA ASP A 73 14.44 15.95 -2.08
C ASP A 73 15.47 14.81 -2.02
N ASN A 74 15.71 14.22 -0.85
CA ASN A 74 16.64 13.09 -0.64
C ASN A 74 16.00 11.90 0.10
N ALA A 75 14.68 11.84 0.23
CA ALA A 75 14.01 10.74 0.93
C ALA A 75 14.15 9.41 0.19
N HIS A 76 14.33 8.32 0.94
CA HIS A 76 14.32 6.98 0.36
C HIS A 76 12.89 6.62 -0.10
N GLU A 77 12.67 6.54 -1.42
CA GLU A 77 11.35 6.24 -2.01
C GLU A 77 10.83 4.85 -1.60
N THR A 78 10.12 4.79 -0.47
CA THR A 78 9.50 3.59 0.09
C THR A 78 8.11 3.40 -0.52
N ARG A 79 7.77 2.15 -0.84
CA ARG A 79 6.54 1.80 -1.56
C ARG A 79 5.88 0.58 -0.94
N LEU A 80 4.69 0.79 -0.39
CA LEU A 80 3.82 -0.26 0.11
C LEU A 80 2.84 -0.65 -1.00
N TYR A 81 2.85 -1.92 -1.40
CA TYR A 81 1.94 -2.44 -2.42
C TYR A 81 0.69 -3.00 -1.74
N ILE A 82 -0.47 -2.67 -2.28
CA ILE A 82 -1.78 -3.06 -1.76
C ILE A 82 -2.69 -3.61 -2.86
N CYS A 83 -3.67 -4.40 -2.44
CA CYS A 83 -4.87 -4.74 -3.19
C CYS A 83 -6.09 -4.37 -2.34
N VAL A 84 -7.18 -3.94 -2.97
CA VAL A 84 -8.41 -3.53 -2.28
C VAL A 84 -9.57 -4.39 -2.76
N GLU A 85 -10.34 -4.91 -1.81
CA GLU A 85 -11.58 -5.65 -2.03
C GLU A 85 -12.73 -4.85 -1.41
N GLU A 86 -13.47 -4.11 -2.25
CA GLU A 86 -14.46 -3.14 -1.78
C GLU A 86 -15.68 -3.79 -1.14
N GLU A 87 -16.11 -4.96 -1.63
CA GLU A 87 -17.29 -5.67 -1.10
C GLU A 87 -17.08 -6.12 0.36
N GLN A 88 -15.89 -6.65 0.66
CA GLN A 88 -15.52 -7.07 2.02
C GLN A 88 -14.89 -5.95 2.85
N LYS A 89 -14.64 -4.78 2.26
CA LYS A 89 -13.97 -3.63 2.89
C LYS A 89 -12.59 -3.97 3.43
N ILE A 90 -11.78 -4.68 2.63
CA ILE A 90 -10.44 -5.12 3.01
C ILE A 90 -9.36 -4.43 2.16
N ILE A 91 -8.32 -3.94 2.84
CA ILE A 91 -7.05 -3.52 2.24
C ILE A 91 -6.00 -4.60 2.54
N TYR A 92 -5.59 -5.34 1.52
CA TYR A 92 -4.54 -6.36 1.64
C TYR A 92 -3.17 -5.74 1.41
N LEU A 93 -2.25 -5.89 2.37
CA LEU A 93 -0.84 -5.51 2.23
C LEU A 93 -0.08 -6.61 1.50
N LEU A 94 0.43 -6.33 0.31
CA LEU A 94 1.03 -7.33 -0.58
C LEU A 94 2.54 -7.41 -0.43
N ASP A 95 3.24 -6.29 -0.42
CA ASP A 95 4.69 -6.24 -0.28
C ASP A 95 5.16 -4.83 0.10
N LEU A 96 6.41 -4.71 0.55
CA LEU A 96 7.07 -3.44 0.81
C LEU A 96 8.41 -3.42 0.07
N GLY A 97 8.67 -2.34 -0.64
CA GLY A 97 9.85 -2.21 -1.46
C GLY A 97 10.26 -0.77 -1.68
N ASP A 98 11.19 -0.61 -2.61
CA ASP A 98 11.68 0.69 -3.04
C ASP A 98 11.84 0.74 -4.56
N LYS A 99 12.49 1.79 -5.06
CA LYS A 99 12.74 1.96 -6.48
C LYS A 99 13.66 0.90 -7.08
N ASN A 100 14.58 0.36 -6.31
CA ASN A 100 15.56 -0.62 -6.78
C ASN A 100 14.93 -1.99 -7.01
N THR A 101 13.92 -2.36 -6.22
CA THR A 101 13.24 -3.65 -6.31
C THR A 101 11.86 -3.59 -6.98
N GLN A 102 11.42 -2.41 -7.41
CA GLN A 102 10.07 -2.12 -7.92
C GLN A 102 9.53 -3.19 -8.89
N LYS A 103 10.28 -3.55 -9.94
CA LYS A 103 9.80 -4.50 -10.95
C LYS A 103 9.48 -5.88 -10.34
N ILE A 104 10.31 -6.33 -9.40
CA ILE A 104 10.15 -7.62 -8.73
C ILE A 104 8.96 -7.54 -7.76
N ASP A 105 8.86 -6.47 -6.98
CA ASP A 105 7.79 -6.29 -6.00
C ASP A 105 6.41 -6.17 -6.67
N ILE A 106 6.31 -5.46 -7.80
CA ILE A 106 5.09 -5.37 -8.60
C ILE A 106 4.67 -6.77 -9.09
N ASN A 107 5.60 -7.52 -9.68
CA ASN A 107 5.30 -8.86 -10.19
C ASN A 107 4.84 -9.81 -9.08
N ASN A 108 5.47 -9.75 -7.90
CA ASN A 108 5.06 -10.54 -6.75
C ASN A 108 3.69 -10.10 -6.22
N SER A 109 3.42 -8.80 -6.19
CA SER A 109 2.14 -8.23 -5.78
C SER A 109 1.00 -8.65 -6.68
N HIS A 110 1.19 -8.64 -8.01
CA HIS A 110 0.20 -9.16 -8.96
C HIS A 110 -0.11 -10.64 -8.74
N LYS A 111 0.91 -11.46 -8.46
CA LYS A 111 0.71 -12.89 -8.13
C LYS A 111 -0.09 -13.08 -6.84
N LYS A 112 0.16 -12.28 -5.82
CA LYS A 112 -0.58 -12.33 -4.54
C LYS A 112 -2.02 -11.86 -4.72
N ALA A 113 -2.22 -10.70 -5.35
CA ALA A 113 -3.55 -10.16 -5.64
C ALA A 113 -4.39 -11.13 -6.47
N GLY A 114 -3.81 -11.76 -7.49
CA GLY A 114 -4.51 -12.76 -8.30
C GLY A 114 -4.88 -14.05 -7.54
N LYS A 115 -4.27 -14.35 -6.40
CA LYS A 115 -4.69 -15.46 -5.52
C LYS A 115 -5.77 -15.05 -4.53
N ILE A 116 -5.78 -13.78 -4.13
CA ILE A 116 -6.75 -13.22 -3.19
C ILE A 116 -8.10 -13.00 -3.89
N LEU A 117 -8.07 -12.53 -5.13
CA LEU A 117 -9.26 -12.17 -5.91
C LEU A 117 -9.72 -13.26 -6.90
N ALA A 118 -9.15 -14.47 -6.83
CA ALA A 118 -9.55 -15.60 -7.66
C ALA A 118 -10.73 -16.34 -7.02
#